data_AF-A0A7X7YG39-F1
#
_entry.id   AF-A0A7X7YG39-F1
#
_cell.length_a   1.000
_cell.length_b   1.000
_cell.length_c   1.000
_cell.angle_alpha   90.00
_cell.angle_beta   90.00
_cell.angle_gamma   90.00
#
_symmetry.space_group_name_H-M   'P 1'
#
loop_
_entity.id
_entity.type
_entity.pdbx_description
1 polymer ?
#
loop_
_entity_poly.entity_id
_entity_poly.type
_entity_poly.pdbx_seq_one_letter_code
_entity_poly.pdbx_strand_id
1 'polypeptide(L)'
;MPKACKRLAEVDFPIAEVSKHAAREKSIRHGHPSTLHLWWARRPLASSRAVLLALLWPDPCDPLCPEEFKAEARKRLGTVGCNPGTTDTDLRGALLRFIADFANWDNAAKPLYLEVSRALVKAAHGDEPPLVVDPFAGGGSIPLEALRVGCDAFASDLNPVACLILKVMLEDIPRHGPKLAEELRRVGAEIRKEAERELADLYPKDPDGATPIAYLWARAVRCESPNCGAEIPLVRSFWLAKKAKRRKALRPVVVRPPKSSRELPRVDFEIFEPKSGKEVSAGTVSR
;
A
#
# COMPACT_ATOMS: atom_id res chain seq x y z
N MET A 1 -15.09 -30.61 5.80
CA MET A 1 -14.25 -30.75 7.00
C MET A 1 -15.15 -30.82 8.22
N PRO A 2 -15.03 -31.85 9.09
CA PRO A 2 -15.83 -31.93 10.31
C PRO A 2 -15.63 -30.71 11.20
N LYS A 3 -16.71 -30.17 11.82
CA LYS A 3 -16.63 -28.97 12.67
C LYS A 3 -15.68 -29.12 13.86
N ALA A 4 -15.51 -30.34 14.36
CA ALA A 4 -14.65 -30.68 15.50
C ALA A 4 -13.19 -30.99 15.10
N CYS A 5 -12.88 -31.11 13.81
CA CYS A 5 -11.50 -31.25 13.35
C CYS A 5 -10.76 -29.93 13.61
N LYS A 6 -9.60 -30.00 14.27
CA LYS A 6 -8.75 -28.82 14.44
C LYS A 6 -8.30 -28.27 13.10
N ARG A 7 -8.26 -26.94 13.01
CA ARG A 7 -7.65 -26.21 11.91
C ARG A 7 -6.17 -25.99 12.18
N LEU A 8 -5.39 -25.72 11.13
CA LEU A 8 -3.97 -25.36 11.29
C LEU A 8 -3.79 -24.17 12.24
N ALA A 9 -4.62 -23.13 12.12
CA ALA A 9 -4.56 -21.95 12.99
C ALA A 9 -4.74 -22.25 14.50
N GLU A 10 -5.31 -23.40 14.86
CA GLU A 10 -5.53 -23.81 16.24
C GLU A 10 -4.33 -24.58 16.82
N VAL A 11 -3.38 -25.00 15.96
CA VAL A 11 -2.21 -25.79 16.37
C VAL A 11 -0.87 -25.09 16.11
N ASP A 12 -0.73 -24.37 15.00
CA ASP A 12 0.52 -23.68 14.64
C ASP A 12 0.28 -22.62 13.53
N PHE A 13 1.20 -21.67 13.39
CA PHE A 13 1.14 -20.63 12.36
C PHE A 13 2.53 -20.06 12.04
N PRO A 14 2.92 -19.89 10.76
CA PRO A 14 4.23 -19.39 10.36
C PRO A 14 4.35 -17.86 10.53
N ILE A 15 4.28 -17.40 11.78
CA ILE A 15 4.12 -15.98 12.11
C ILE A 15 5.31 -15.12 11.66
N ALA A 16 6.53 -15.64 11.72
CA ALA A 16 7.74 -14.88 11.40
C ALA A 16 7.80 -14.52 9.90
N GLU A 17 7.57 -15.51 9.03
CA GLU A 17 7.58 -15.37 7.58
C GLU A 17 6.41 -14.51 7.11
N VAL A 18 5.20 -14.76 7.63
CA VAL A 18 4.01 -13.95 7.32
C VAL A 18 4.22 -12.50 7.72
N SER A 19 4.79 -12.24 8.90
CA SER A 19 5.08 -10.88 9.39
C SER A 19 6.11 -10.18 8.51
N LYS A 20 7.16 -10.89 8.08
CA LYS A 20 8.17 -10.38 7.13
C LYS A 20 7.54 -9.96 5.81
N HIS A 21 6.65 -10.78 5.24
CA HIS A 21 5.95 -10.46 3.99
C HIS A 21 4.97 -9.31 4.16
N ALA A 22 4.20 -9.28 5.26
CA ALA A 22 3.29 -8.18 5.58
C ALA A 22 4.01 -6.83 5.76
N ALA A 23 5.21 -6.83 6.36
CA ALA A 23 6.04 -5.63 6.47
C ALA A 23 6.57 -5.16 5.10
N ARG A 24 7.02 -6.11 4.25
CA ARG A 24 7.49 -5.82 2.89
C ARG A 24 6.38 -5.22 2.01
N GLU A 25 5.14 -5.65 2.17
CA GLU A 25 3.98 -5.19 1.38
C GLU A 25 3.82 -3.66 1.42
N LYS A 26 4.16 -3.01 2.54
CA LYS A 26 4.08 -1.55 2.72
C LYS A 26 5.01 -0.77 1.79
N SER A 27 6.05 -1.40 1.25
CA SER A 27 7.01 -0.75 0.35
C SER A 27 6.71 -1.00 -1.13
N ILE A 28 5.71 -1.82 -1.47
CA ILE A 28 5.31 -2.08 -2.84
C ILE A 28 4.64 -0.82 -3.42
N ARG A 29 5.11 -0.39 -4.59
CA ARG A 29 4.68 0.86 -5.25
C ARG A 29 3.93 0.65 -6.57
N HIS A 30 3.87 -0.58 -7.08
CA HIS A 30 3.18 -0.89 -8.34
C HIS A 30 2.49 -2.26 -8.25
N GLY A 31 1.35 -2.39 -8.92
CA GLY A 31 0.66 -3.66 -9.11
C GLY A 31 0.03 -4.27 -7.85
N HIS A 32 -0.10 -3.50 -6.77
CA HIS A 32 -0.69 -3.94 -5.50
C HIS A 32 -1.98 -3.17 -5.21
N PRO A 33 -3.04 -3.76 -4.63
CA PRO A 33 -4.29 -3.04 -4.38
C PRO A 33 -4.16 -1.74 -3.56
N SER A 34 -3.15 -1.63 -2.68
CA SER A 34 -2.83 -0.37 -1.98
C SER A 34 -2.36 0.78 -2.87
N THR A 35 -1.91 0.50 -4.08
CA THR A 35 -1.52 1.53 -5.06
C THR A 35 -2.69 2.01 -5.89
N LEU A 36 -3.85 1.34 -5.80
CA LEU A 36 -5.07 1.69 -6.52
C LEU A 36 -5.91 2.69 -5.71
N HIS A 37 -5.99 2.49 -4.39
CA HIS A 37 -6.56 3.46 -3.46
C HIS A 37 -6.00 3.25 -2.05
N LEU A 38 -5.89 4.34 -1.30
CA LEU A 38 -5.42 4.35 0.07
C LEU A 38 -6.58 4.09 1.04
N TRP A 39 -6.40 3.17 1.97
CA TRP A 39 -7.30 2.97 3.11
C TRP A 39 -6.48 2.92 4.40
N TRP A 40 -6.84 3.75 5.38
CA TRP A 40 -6.01 4.02 6.57
C TRP A 40 -5.77 2.79 7.46
N ALA A 41 -6.66 1.80 7.42
CA ALA A 41 -6.58 0.58 8.23
C ALA A 41 -6.56 -0.70 7.37
N ARG A 42 -6.01 -0.65 6.15
CA ARG A 42 -5.92 -1.86 5.31
C ARG A 42 -5.06 -2.92 5.98
N ARG A 43 -5.62 -4.12 6.19
CA ARG A 43 -4.86 -5.31 6.61
C ARG A 43 -3.95 -5.77 5.47
N PRO A 44 -2.70 -6.18 5.74
CA PRO A 44 -1.84 -6.75 4.71
C PRO A 44 -2.49 -7.96 4.05
N LEU A 45 -2.38 -8.07 2.73
CA LEU A 45 -2.88 -9.22 1.98
C LEU A 45 -2.12 -10.50 2.38
N ALA A 46 -0.81 -10.37 2.65
CA ALA A 46 0.01 -11.48 3.16
C ALA A 46 -0.61 -12.13 4.42
N SER A 47 -0.97 -11.31 5.42
CA SER A 47 -1.57 -11.80 6.66
C SER A 47 -3.00 -12.33 6.44
N SER A 48 -3.80 -11.63 5.64
CA SER A 48 -5.20 -12.01 5.39
C SER A 48 -5.28 -13.38 4.70
N ARG A 49 -4.47 -13.59 3.67
CA ARG A 49 -4.35 -14.88 2.97
C ARG A 49 -3.88 -16.00 3.88
N ALA A 50 -2.81 -15.75 4.65
CA ALA A 50 -2.21 -16.77 5.49
C ALA A 50 -3.18 -17.25 6.58
N VAL A 51 -3.87 -16.31 7.25
CA VAL A 51 -4.88 -16.63 8.27
C VAL A 51 -6.07 -17.35 7.65
N LEU A 52 -6.55 -16.92 6.47
CA LEU A 52 -7.62 -17.62 5.76
C LEU A 52 -7.26 -19.08 5.50
N LEU A 53 -6.09 -19.36 4.93
CA LEU A 53 -5.68 -20.75 4.68
C LEU A 53 -5.52 -21.56 5.97
N ALA A 54 -4.93 -20.96 7.01
CA ALA A 54 -4.78 -21.64 8.29
C ALA A 54 -6.13 -21.96 8.95
N LEU A 55 -7.18 -21.17 8.70
CA LEU A 55 -8.54 -21.41 9.18
C LEU A 55 -9.34 -22.37 8.26
N LEU A 56 -9.03 -22.40 6.98
CA LEU A 56 -9.75 -23.23 6.00
C LEU A 56 -9.22 -24.65 5.93
N TRP A 57 -7.97 -24.89 6.35
CA TRP A 57 -7.34 -26.21 6.27
C TRP A 57 -7.34 -26.95 7.60
N PRO A 58 -7.74 -28.23 7.61
CA PRO A 58 -7.62 -29.08 8.79
C PRO A 58 -6.15 -29.36 9.10
N ASP A 59 -5.85 -29.56 10.38
CA ASP A 59 -4.58 -30.11 10.82
C ASP A 59 -4.50 -31.60 10.43
N PRO A 60 -3.52 -32.03 9.61
CA PRO A 60 -3.41 -33.45 9.20
C PRO A 60 -3.15 -34.41 10.36
N CYS A 61 -2.64 -33.94 11.50
CA CYS A 61 -2.46 -34.80 12.68
C CYS A 61 -3.73 -34.97 13.52
N ASP A 62 -4.80 -34.24 13.23
CA ASP A 62 -6.08 -34.44 13.92
C ASP A 62 -6.73 -35.75 13.43
N PRO A 63 -7.22 -36.62 14.34
CA PRO A 63 -7.89 -37.86 13.96
C PRO A 63 -9.13 -37.67 13.07
N LEU A 64 -9.74 -36.49 13.07
CA LEU A 64 -10.90 -36.14 12.27
C LEU A 64 -10.55 -35.49 10.92
N CYS A 65 -9.25 -35.36 10.61
CA CYS A 65 -8.81 -34.79 9.34
C CYS A 65 -9.20 -35.71 8.16
N PRO A 66 -9.91 -35.20 7.13
CA PRO A 66 -10.32 -36.02 6.00
C PRO A 66 -9.12 -36.64 5.25
N GLU A 67 -9.17 -37.95 5.01
CA GLU A 67 -8.11 -38.65 4.27
C GLU A 67 -7.98 -38.16 2.82
N GLU A 68 -9.09 -37.75 2.19
CA GLU A 68 -9.07 -37.13 0.86
C GLU A 68 -8.28 -35.82 0.84
N PHE A 69 -8.39 -34.99 1.89
CA PHE A 69 -7.60 -33.77 2.02
C PHE A 69 -6.11 -34.11 2.17
N LYS A 70 -5.77 -35.09 3.00
CA LYS A 70 -4.39 -35.54 3.21
C LYS A 70 -3.75 -36.06 1.91
N ALA A 71 -4.50 -36.84 1.14
CA ALA A 71 -4.06 -37.38 -0.14
C ALA A 71 -3.82 -36.26 -1.16
N GLU A 72 -4.77 -35.32 -1.27
CA GLU A 72 -4.67 -34.20 -2.20
C GLU A 72 -3.53 -33.23 -1.82
N ALA A 73 -3.35 -32.97 -0.52
CA ALA A 73 -2.25 -32.15 -0.01
C ALA A 73 -0.89 -32.76 -0.36
N ARG A 74 -0.70 -34.07 -0.15
CA ARG A 74 0.54 -34.77 -0.54
C ARG A 74 0.81 -34.69 -2.03
N LYS A 75 -0.23 -34.82 -2.86
CA LYS A 75 -0.10 -34.72 -4.32
C LYS A 75 0.32 -33.32 -4.77
N ARG A 76 -0.27 -32.27 -4.20
CA ARG A 76 -0.12 -30.90 -4.71
C ARG A 76 1.04 -30.12 -4.12
N LEU A 77 1.38 -30.31 -2.86
CA LEU A 77 2.43 -29.53 -2.19
C LEU A 77 3.81 -29.72 -2.86
N GLY A 78 4.09 -30.91 -3.39
CA GLY A 78 5.33 -31.18 -4.12
C GLY A 78 5.51 -30.31 -5.38
N THR A 79 4.42 -29.87 -6.02
CA THR A 79 4.47 -29.05 -7.24
C THR A 79 5.02 -27.64 -7.01
N VAL A 80 4.93 -27.15 -5.77
CA VAL A 80 5.39 -25.82 -5.34
C VAL A 80 6.64 -25.89 -4.47
N GLY A 81 7.34 -27.03 -4.46
CA GLY A 81 8.57 -27.23 -3.70
C GLY A 81 8.37 -27.48 -2.20
N CYS A 82 7.12 -27.64 -1.74
CA CYS A 82 6.82 -28.00 -0.36
C CYS A 82 6.78 -29.53 -0.23
N ASN A 83 7.89 -30.17 0.14
CA ASN A 83 7.91 -31.63 0.34
C ASN A 83 6.96 -32.02 1.49
N PRO A 84 5.92 -32.85 1.24
CA PRO A 84 4.94 -33.26 2.23
C PRO A 84 5.40 -34.41 3.13
N GLY A 85 6.53 -35.07 2.82
CA GLY A 85 7.02 -36.23 3.57
C GLY A 85 6.02 -37.39 3.59
N THR A 86 6.21 -38.30 4.56
CA THR A 86 5.39 -39.52 4.69
C THR A 86 4.42 -39.45 5.87
N THR A 87 4.79 -38.76 6.96
CA THR A 87 3.97 -38.69 8.17
C THR A 87 3.00 -37.51 8.14
N ASP A 88 1.95 -37.53 8.97
CA ASP A 88 1.04 -36.39 9.10
C ASP A 88 1.73 -35.16 9.72
N THR A 89 2.74 -35.37 10.56
CA THR A 89 3.58 -34.29 11.09
C THR A 89 4.39 -33.61 9.98
N ASP A 90 4.95 -34.39 9.05
CA ASP A 90 5.65 -33.83 7.89
C ASP A 90 4.69 -33.02 7.01
N LEU A 91 3.47 -33.54 6.82
CA LEU A 91 2.44 -32.87 6.03
C LEU A 91 2.02 -31.54 6.68
N ARG A 92 1.84 -31.50 8.01
CA ARG A 92 1.57 -30.25 8.74
C ARG A 92 2.67 -29.24 8.47
N GLY A 93 3.94 -29.64 8.60
CA GLY A 93 5.08 -28.79 8.32
C GLY A 93 5.09 -28.28 6.87
N ALA A 94 4.70 -29.10 5.90
CA ALA A 94 4.62 -28.71 4.50
C ALA A 94 3.48 -27.73 4.21
N LEU A 95 2.32 -27.89 4.85
CA LEU A 95 1.20 -26.95 4.77
C LEU A 95 1.59 -25.58 5.36
N LEU A 96 2.27 -25.56 6.51
CA LEU A 96 2.77 -24.32 7.13
C LEU A 96 3.82 -23.63 6.25
N ARG A 97 4.75 -24.39 5.65
CA ARG A 97 5.71 -23.86 4.66
C ARG A 97 5.00 -23.27 3.45
N PHE A 98 3.96 -23.93 2.93
CA PHE A 98 3.16 -23.39 1.84
C PHE A 98 2.51 -22.06 2.23
N ILE A 99 1.90 -21.98 3.43
CA ILE A 99 1.28 -20.74 3.91
C ILE A 99 2.32 -19.61 4.00
N ALA A 100 3.52 -19.90 4.51
CA ALA A 100 4.63 -18.96 4.59
C ALA A 100 5.04 -18.46 3.19
N ASP A 101 5.28 -19.38 2.25
CA ASP A 101 5.71 -19.06 0.89
C ASP A 101 4.64 -18.31 0.10
N PHE A 102 3.37 -18.70 0.29
CA PHE A 102 2.24 -18.08 -0.41
C PHE A 102 1.85 -16.73 0.19
N ALA A 103 2.26 -16.40 1.43
CA ALA A 103 2.13 -15.05 1.98
C ALA A 103 2.97 -14.03 1.18
N ASN A 104 4.01 -14.47 0.47
CA ASN A 104 4.79 -13.62 -0.42
C ASN A 104 3.95 -13.13 -1.62
N TRP A 105 3.87 -11.81 -1.81
CA TRP A 105 3.14 -11.18 -2.93
C TRP A 105 3.55 -11.71 -4.31
N ASP A 106 4.85 -11.95 -4.51
CA ASP A 106 5.37 -12.41 -5.80
C ASP A 106 4.95 -13.86 -6.10
N ASN A 107 4.80 -14.70 -5.07
CA ASN A 107 4.27 -16.05 -5.21
C ASN A 107 2.74 -16.04 -5.34
N ALA A 108 2.07 -15.11 -4.67
CA ALA A 108 0.62 -14.94 -4.71
C ALA A 108 0.07 -14.74 -6.13
N ALA A 109 0.85 -14.07 -6.97
CA ALA A 109 0.49 -13.76 -8.35
C ALA A 109 0.70 -14.95 -9.31
N LYS A 110 1.34 -16.03 -8.86
CA LYS A 110 1.60 -17.21 -9.69
C LYS A 110 0.37 -18.12 -9.74
N PRO A 111 -0.12 -18.53 -10.94
CA PRO A 111 -1.26 -19.42 -11.07
C PRO A 111 -1.13 -20.71 -10.27
N LEU A 112 0.07 -21.30 -10.24
CA LEU A 112 0.32 -22.57 -9.55
C LEU A 112 -0.02 -22.52 -8.04
N TYR A 113 0.35 -21.45 -7.33
CA TYR A 113 0.00 -21.34 -5.91
C TYR A 113 -1.51 -21.15 -5.70
N LEU A 114 -2.18 -20.41 -6.59
CA LEU A 114 -3.64 -20.25 -6.56
C LEU A 114 -4.35 -21.58 -6.83
N GLU A 115 -3.88 -22.37 -7.79
CA GLU A 115 -4.42 -23.69 -8.11
C GLU A 115 -4.26 -24.68 -6.96
N VAL A 116 -3.07 -24.72 -6.33
CA VAL A 116 -2.83 -25.55 -5.15
C VAL A 116 -3.75 -25.12 -4.01
N SER A 117 -3.78 -23.82 -3.67
CA SER A 117 -4.62 -23.34 -2.57
C SER A 117 -6.10 -23.64 -2.77
N ARG A 118 -6.65 -23.35 -3.95
CA ARG A 118 -8.06 -23.64 -4.31
C ARG A 118 -8.39 -25.12 -4.24
N ALA A 119 -7.50 -25.98 -4.73
CA ALA A 119 -7.73 -27.42 -4.68
C ALA A 119 -7.71 -27.95 -3.24
N LEU A 120 -6.87 -27.41 -2.36
CA LEU A 120 -6.86 -27.81 -0.94
C LEU A 120 -8.07 -27.26 -0.18
N VAL A 121 -8.54 -26.05 -0.50
CA VAL A 121 -9.83 -25.54 0.03
C VAL A 121 -10.97 -26.45 -0.42
N LYS A 122 -11.01 -26.82 -1.71
CA LYS A 122 -12.01 -27.76 -2.25
C LYS A 122 -11.94 -29.13 -1.56
N ALA A 123 -10.74 -29.71 -1.39
CA ALA A 123 -10.59 -30.99 -0.71
C ALA A 123 -10.98 -30.94 0.77
N ALA A 124 -10.83 -29.77 1.42
CA ALA A 124 -11.26 -29.58 2.79
C ALA A 124 -12.78 -29.40 2.93
N HIS A 125 -13.45 -28.72 2.00
CA HIS A 125 -14.85 -28.28 2.16
C HIS A 125 -15.87 -28.92 1.21
N GLY A 126 -15.41 -29.63 0.16
CA GLY A 126 -16.27 -30.24 -0.85
C GLY A 126 -16.49 -29.36 -2.08
N ASP A 127 -17.54 -29.63 -2.84
CA ASP A 127 -17.87 -28.89 -4.07
C ASP A 127 -18.51 -27.52 -3.82
N GLU A 128 -19.12 -27.31 -2.65
CA GLU A 128 -19.65 -26.00 -2.24
C GLU A 128 -18.53 -25.13 -1.65
N PRO A 129 -18.23 -23.96 -2.25
CA PRO A 129 -17.24 -23.04 -1.72
C PRO A 129 -17.62 -22.58 -0.30
N PRO A 130 -16.69 -22.58 0.67
CA PRO A 130 -16.98 -22.01 1.98
C PRO A 130 -17.22 -20.50 1.86
N LEU A 131 -18.22 -19.99 2.58
CA LEU A 131 -18.52 -18.56 2.64
C LEU A 131 -17.70 -17.86 3.72
N VAL A 132 -16.95 -16.84 3.33
CA VAL A 132 -16.23 -15.93 4.23
C VAL A 132 -17.03 -14.65 4.39
N VAL A 133 -17.39 -14.31 5.62
CA VAL A 133 -18.13 -13.09 5.96
C VAL A 133 -17.20 -12.11 6.65
N ASP A 134 -17.05 -10.91 6.09
CA ASP A 134 -16.32 -9.79 6.69
C ASP A 134 -17.25 -8.57 6.84
N PRO A 135 -17.83 -8.35 8.02
CA PRO A 135 -18.77 -7.25 8.25
C PRO A 135 -18.08 -5.88 8.44
N PHE A 136 -16.74 -5.84 8.48
CA PHE A 136 -15.93 -4.64 8.67
C PHE A 136 -14.79 -4.58 7.64
N ALA A 137 -15.15 -4.82 6.38
CA ALA A 137 -14.18 -5.17 5.35
C ALA A 137 -13.24 -4.02 4.97
N GLY A 138 -13.65 -2.77 5.18
CA GLY A 138 -12.85 -1.58 4.94
C GLY A 138 -12.17 -1.59 3.57
N GLY A 139 -10.86 -1.80 3.58
CA GLY A 139 -10.03 -1.85 2.37
C GLY A 139 -10.14 -3.13 1.54
N GLY A 140 -10.93 -4.12 1.93
CA GLY A 140 -11.25 -5.31 1.13
C GLY A 140 -10.25 -6.45 1.15
N SER A 141 -9.28 -6.46 2.07
CA SER A 141 -8.20 -7.46 2.07
C SER A 141 -8.67 -8.91 2.28
N ILE A 142 -9.53 -9.13 3.28
CA ILE A 142 -10.05 -10.47 3.60
C ILE A 142 -10.96 -10.98 2.48
N PRO A 143 -12.01 -10.25 2.03
CA PRO A 143 -12.86 -10.76 0.95
C PRO A 143 -12.11 -10.95 -0.37
N LEU A 144 -11.13 -10.08 -0.69
CA LEU A 144 -10.28 -10.27 -1.86
C LEU A 144 -9.53 -11.61 -1.79
N GLU A 145 -8.83 -11.86 -0.68
CA GLU A 145 -8.04 -13.08 -0.55
C GLU A 145 -8.92 -14.33 -0.42
N ALA A 146 -10.12 -14.22 0.16
CA ALA A 146 -11.11 -15.29 0.18
C ALA A 146 -11.51 -15.73 -1.24
N LEU A 147 -11.90 -14.78 -2.10
CA LEU A 147 -12.23 -15.06 -3.50
C LEU A 147 -11.03 -15.66 -4.26
N ARG A 148 -9.80 -15.19 -3.96
CA ARG A 148 -8.59 -15.71 -4.61
C ARG A 148 -8.32 -17.17 -4.27
N VAL A 149 -8.54 -17.59 -3.03
CA VAL A 149 -8.31 -18.98 -2.59
C VAL A 149 -9.50 -19.91 -2.83
N GLY A 150 -10.57 -19.43 -3.49
CA GLY A 150 -11.70 -20.24 -3.92
C GLY A 150 -12.87 -20.30 -2.94
N CYS A 151 -12.96 -19.34 -2.03
CA CYS A 151 -14.14 -19.14 -1.19
C CYS A 151 -15.15 -18.22 -1.88
N ASP A 152 -16.41 -18.31 -1.45
CA ASP A 152 -17.35 -17.20 -1.62
C ASP A 152 -17.07 -16.14 -0.55
N ALA A 153 -17.39 -14.88 -0.86
CA ALA A 153 -17.17 -13.77 0.07
C ALA A 153 -18.40 -12.87 0.18
N PHE A 154 -18.79 -12.56 1.42
CA PHE A 154 -19.72 -11.49 1.74
C PHE A 154 -19.00 -10.41 2.52
N ALA A 155 -18.94 -9.20 1.96
CA ALA A 155 -18.25 -8.07 2.57
C ALA A 155 -19.24 -6.93 2.83
N SER A 156 -19.16 -6.34 4.02
CA SER A 156 -19.94 -5.15 4.39
C SER A 156 -19.03 -4.13 5.06
N ASP A 157 -19.40 -2.86 4.94
CA ASP A 157 -18.81 -1.77 5.70
C ASP A 157 -19.82 -0.62 5.78
N LEU A 158 -19.84 0.09 6.91
CA LEU A 158 -20.71 1.24 7.11
C LEU A 158 -20.22 2.47 6.32
N ASN A 159 -18.91 2.55 6.07
CA ASN A 159 -18.32 3.70 5.40
C ASN A 159 -18.58 3.64 3.88
N PRO A 160 -19.20 4.67 3.27
CA PRO A 160 -19.49 4.67 1.83
C PRO A 160 -18.23 4.63 0.97
N VAL A 161 -17.10 5.15 1.45
CA VAL A 161 -15.79 5.07 0.77
C VAL A 161 -15.28 3.63 0.77
N ALA A 162 -15.43 2.90 1.88
CA ALA A 162 -15.09 1.48 1.94
C ALA A 162 -16.00 0.66 1.00
N CYS A 163 -17.31 0.93 1.00
CA CYS A 163 -18.24 0.28 0.09
C CYS A 163 -17.85 0.47 -1.39
N LEU A 164 -17.48 1.69 -1.80
CA LEU A 164 -16.98 1.97 -3.15
C LEU A 164 -15.70 1.20 -3.45
N ILE A 165 -14.75 1.19 -2.51
CA ILE A 165 -13.50 0.42 -2.61
C ILE A 165 -13.78 -1.07 -2.84
N LEU A 166 -14.70 -1.66 -2.07
CA LEU A 166 -15.08 -3.06 -2.16
C LEU A 166 -15.72 -3.37 -3.52
N LYS A 167 -16.68 -2.55 -3.97
CA LYS A 167 -17.32 -2.72 -5.28
C LYS A 167 -16.30 -2.68 -6.41
N VAL A 168 -15.43 -1.68 -6.42
CA VAL A 168 -14.41 -1.55 -7.46
C VAL A 168 -13.45 -2.73 -7.43
N MET A 169 -12.98 -3.13 -6.26
CA MET A 169 -11.95 -4.17 -6.12
C MET A 169 -12.48 -5.57 -6.40
N LEU A 170 -13.67 -5.90 -5.89
CA LEU A 170 -14.22 -7.26 -5.88
C LEU A 170 -15.18 -7.53 -7.04
N GLU A 171 -15.80 -6.49 -7.61
CA GLU A 171 -16.80 -6.63 -8.66
C GLU A 171 -16.36 -5.97 -9.98
N ASP A 172 -16.06 -4.66 -9.97
CA ASP A 172 -15.91 -3.92 -11.22
C ASP A 172 -14.60 -4.26 -11.94
N ILE A 173 -13.48 -4.37 -11.21
CA ILE A 173 -12.20 -4.77 -11.80
C ILE A 173 -12.29 -6.17 -12.44
N PRO A 174 -12.78 -7.22 -11.75
CA PRO A 174 -12.96 -8.53 -12.37
C PRO A 174 -13.93 -8.55 -13.57
N ARG A 175 -15.03 -7.78 -13.51
CA ARG A 175 -16.05 -7.76 -14.58
C ARG A 175 -15.59 -7.02 -15.83
N HIS A 176 -14.90 -5.89 -15.66
CA HIS A 176 -14.60 -4.97 -16.75
C HIS A 176 -13.13 -4.99 -17.19
N GLY A 177 -12.22 -5.41 -16.32
CA GLY A 177 -10.80 -5.54 -16.62
C GLY A 177 -10.20 -4.24 -17.19
N PRO A 178 -9.41 -4.31 -18.27
CA PRO A 178 -8.77 -3.12 -18.87
C PRO A 178 -9.72 -2.00 -19.28
N LYS A 179 -10.97 -2.32 -19.66
CA LYS A 179 -11.96 -1.32 -20.11
C LYS A 179 -12.30 -0.31 -19.01
N LEU A 180 -12.33 -0.74 -17.75
CA LEU A 180 -12.54 0.17 -16.61
C LEU A 180 -11.41 1.19 -16.51
N ALA A 181 -10.17 0.77 -16.77
CA ALA A 181 -9.02 1.68 -16.73
C ALA A 181 -9.04 2.67 -17.90
N GLU A 182 -9.50 2.26 -19.08
CA GLU A 182 -9.71 3.15 -20.23
C GLU A 182 -10.78 4.20 -19.92
N GLU A 183 -11.91 3.76 -19.38
CA GLU A 183 -13.02 4.64 -19.03
C GLU A 183 -12.65 5.63 -17.91
N LEU A 184 -11.93 5.18 -16.88
CA LEU A 184 -11.42 6.04 -15.82
C LEU A 184 -10.47 7.12 -16.37
N ARG A 185 -9.64 6.79 -17.37
CA ARG A 185 -8.77 7.78 -18.03
C ARG A 185 -9.58 8.77 -18.86
N ARG A 186 -10.62 8.32 -19.56
CA ARG A 186 -11.52 9.18 -20.35
C ARG A 186 -12.22 10.19 -19.45
N VAL A 187 -12.96 9.70 -18.46
CA VAL A 187 -13.69 10.55 -17.50
C VAL A 187 -12.72 11.42 -16.69
N GLY A 188 -11.57 10.87 -16.29
CA GLY A 188 -10.53 11.63 -15.60
C GLY A 188 -9.99 12.80 -16.43
N ALA A 189 -9.85 12.63 -17.75
CA ALA A 189 -9.45 13.72 -18.64
C ALA A 189 -10.54 14.80 -18.78
N GLU A 190 -11.81 14.41 -18.80
CA GLU A 190 -12.95 15.34 -18.82
C GLU A 190 -13.02 16.15 -17.53
N ILE A 191 -12.96 15.48 -16.37
CA ILE A 191 -12.92 16.14 -15.04
C ILE A 191 -11.72 17.08 -14.95
N ARG A 192 -10.55 16.62 -15.39
CA ARG A 192 -9.33 17.43 -15.38
C ARG A 192 -9.50 18.70 -16.22
N LYS A 193 -10.05 18.58 -17.43
CA LYS A 193 -10.30 19.73 -18.31
C LYS A 193 -11.24 20.75 -17.67
N GLU A 194 -12.29 20.28 -17.02
CA GLU A 194 -13.24 21.15 -16.32
C GLU A 194 -12.59 21.82 -15.10
N ALA A 195 -11.89 21.05 -14.27
CA ALA A 195 -11.18 21.59 -13.11
C ALA A 195 -10.10 22.60 -13.51
N GLU A 196 -9.35 22.37 -14.59
CA GLU A 196 -8.38 23.33 -15.13
C GLU A 196 -9.06 24.63 -15.58
N ARG A 197 -10.28 24.57 -16.11
CA ARG A 197 -11.07 25.76 -16.50
C ARG A 197 -11.55 26.55 -15.29
N GLU A 198 -12.17 25.88 -14.32
CA GLU A 198 -12.74 26.54 -13.13
C GLU A 198 -11.67 27.13 -12.21
N LEU A 199 -10.49 26.49 -12.13
CA LEU A 199 -9.43 26.88 -11.22
C LEU A 199 -8.37 27.79 -11.86
N ALA A 200 -8.50 28.12 -13.14
CA ALA A 200 -7.50 28.90 -13.89
C ALA A 200 -7.19 30.26 -13.23
N ASP A 201 -8.21 30.95 -12.73
CA ASP A 201 -8.07 32.27 -12.12
C ASP A 201 -7.44 32.20 -10.72
N LEU A 202 -7.62 31.08 -10.02
CA LEU A 202 -7.09 30.86 -8.67
C LEU A 202 -5.62 30.40 -8.69
N TYR A 203 -5.24 29.67 -9.74
CA TYR A 203 -3.90 29.12 -9.92
C TYR A 203 -3.36 29.47 -11.31
N PRO A 204 -3.14 30.77 -11.59
CA PRO A 204 -2.68 31.20 -12.89
C PRO A 204 -1.28 30.64 -13.19
N LYS A 205 -0.99 30.49 -14.48
CA LYS A 205 0.37 30.23 -14.94
C LYS A 205 1.25 31.46 -14.72
N ASP A 206 2.54 31.23 -14.53
CA ASP A 206 3.53 32.30 -14.47
C ASP A 206 3.65 33.01 -15.84
N PRO A 207 4.20 34.24 -15.89
CA PRO A 207 4.34 35.00 -17.14
C PRO A 207 5.13 34.29 -18.25
N ASP A 208 6.00 33.33 -17.89
CA ASP A 208 6.77 32.48 -18.81
C ASP A 208 6.01 31.21 -19.25
N GLY A 209 4.77 31.03 -18.80
CA GLY A 209 3.91 29.90 -19.10
C GLY A 209 4.09 28.69 -18.17
N ALA A 210 4.94 28.77 -17.15
CA ALA A 210 5.12 27.69 -16.19
C ALA A 210 3.87 27.48 -15.32
N THR A 211 3.61 26.23 -14.92
CA THR A 211 2.54 25.89 -13.97
C THR A 211 3.11 25.80 -12.55
N PRO A 212 2.67 26.63 -11.60
CA PRO A 212 3.03 26.49 -10.20
C PRO A 212 2.57 25.13 -9.65
N ILE A 213 3.50 24.31 -9.18
CA ILE A 213 3.17 22.99 -8.60
C ILE A 213 3.01 23.04 -7.07
N ALA A 214 3.47 24.09 -6.42
CA ALA A 214 3.39 24.31 -4.99
C ALA A 214 3.65 25.78 -4.64
N TYR A 215 2.98 26.28 -3.61
CA TYR A 215 3.26 27.56 -2.98
C TYR A 215 3.89 27.30 -1.61
N LEU A 216 5.05 27.91 -1.35
CA LEU A 216 5.73 27.81 -0.06
C LEU A 216 5.49 29.10 0.72
N TRP A 217 4.97 28.97 1.93
CA TRP A 217 4.72 30.09 2.83
C TRP A 217 5.44 29.87 4.16
N ALA A 218 6.01 30.93 4.71
CA ALA A 218 6.70 30.92 5.99
C ALA A 218 6.34 32.18 6.79
N ARG A 219 6.16 32.03 8.11
CA ARG A 219 6.10 33.18 9.02
C ARG A 219 7.47 33.85 9.04
N ALA A 220 7.52 35.18 9.11
CA ALA A 220 8.77 35.92 9.28
C ALA A 220 8.84 36.55 10.67
N VAL A 221 10.06 36.75 11.16
CA VAL A 221 10.36 37.53 12.37
C VAL A 221 11.34 38.62 12.03
N ARG A 222 11.28 39.73 12.77
CA ARG A 222 12.23 40.82 12.61
C ARG A 222 13.48 40.54 13.42
N CYS A 223 14.65 40.71 12.81
CA CYS A 223 15.93 40.59 13.49
C CYS A 223 16.09 41.70 14.54
N GLU A 224 16.33 41.30 15.78
CA GLU A 224 16.50 42.21 16.93
C GLU A 224 17.94 42.75 17.06
N SER A 225 18.88 42.26 16.26
CA SER A 225 20.26 42.71 16.34
C SER A 225 20.37 44.21 15.97
N PRO A 226 21.20 44.98 16.70
CA PRO A 226 21.44 46.39 16.40
C PRO A 226 21.83 46.58 14.93
N ASN A 227 21.19 47.53 14.26
CA ASN A 227 21.42 47.88 12.84
C ASN A 227 21.11 46.78 11.80
N CYS A 228 20.45 45.68 12.18
CA CYS A 228 19.99 44.66 11.23
C CYS A 228 18.54 44.91 10.82
N GLY A 229 17.59 44.67 11.73
CA GLY A 229 16.16 44.90 11.50
C GLY A 229 15.52 44.08 10.37
N ALA A 230 16.24 43.08 9.82
CA ALA A 230 15.81 42.33 8.65
C ALA A 230 14.62 41.39 8.94
N GLU A 231 13.71 41.21 7.98
CA GLU A 231 12.71 40.15 8.06
C GLU A 231 13.32 38.78 7.69
N ILE A 232 13.31 37.86 8.65
CA ILE A 232 13.87 36.52 8.53
C ILE A 232 12.73 35.49 8.46
N PRO A 233 12.58 34.74 7.35
CA PRO A 233 11.56 33.70 7.25
C PRO A 233 11.92 32.51 8.13
N LEU A 234 10.94 32.00 8.88
CA LEU A 234 11.06 30.85 9.77
C LEU A 234 10.83 29.56 8.97
N VAL A 235 11.92 28.96 8.50
CA VAL A 235 11.90 27.73 7.70
C VAL A 235 12.82 26.68 8.29
N ARG A 236 12.38 25.43 8.28
CA ARG A 236 13.18 24.30 8.79
C ARG A 236 14.28 23.87 7.84
N SER A 237 14.13 24.15 6.55
CA SER A 237 15.08 23.73 5.53
C SER A 237 14.99 24.60 4.29
N PHE A 238 16.13 24.89 3.69
CA PHE A 238 16.22 25.52 2.37
C PHE A 238 16.30 24.51 1.22
N TRP A 239 16.13 23.21 1.48
CA TRP A 239 16.06 22.21 0.43
C TRP A 239 14.69 22.19 -0.24
N LEU A 240 14.66 22.33 -1.58
CA LEU A 240 13.46 22.09 -2.38
C LEU A 240 13.40 20.63 -2.85
N ALA A 241 14.54 20.06 -3.25
CA ALA A 241 14.64 18.66 -3.66
C ALA A 241 16.02 18.07 -3.31
N LYS A 242 16.02 16.92 -2.62
CA LYS A 242 17.25 16.19 -2.21
C LYS A 242 17.59 14.99 -3.10
N LYS A 243 16.73 14.65 -4.05
CA LYS A 243 16.88 13.48 -4.91
C LYS A 243 18.16 13.60 -5.74
N ALA A 244 18.96 12.53 -5.81
CA ALA A 244 20.15 12.48 -6.65
C ALA A 244 19.82 12.85 -8.10
N LYS A 245 20.70 13.61 -8.76
CA LYS A 245 20.52 14.19 -10.12
C LYS A 245 19.40 15.23 -10.27
N ARG A 246 18.67 15.59 -9.20
CA ARG A 246 17.63 16.65 -9.18
C ARG A 246 17.71 17.48 -7.90
N ARG A 247 18.92 17.83 -7.49
CA ARG A 247 19.12 18.63 -6.28
C ARG A 247 18.76 20.09 -6.55
N LYS A 248 17.85 20.64 -5.77
CA LYS A 248 17.45 22.05 -5.82
C LYS A 248 17.35 22.59 -4.40
N ALA A 249 17.88 23.78 -4.17
CA ALA A 249 17.84 24.46 -2.88
C ALA A 249 17.65 25.97 -3.07
N LEU A 250 17.21 26.62 -2.00
CA LEU A 250 17.11 28.07 -1.88
C LEU A 250 18.40 28.61 -1.28
N ARG A 251 18.98 29.62 -1.90
CA ARG A 251 20.06 30.43 -1.34
C ARG A 251 19.45 31.73 -0.82
N PRO A 252 19.49 32.00 0.49
CA PRO A 252 19.03 33.28 1.01
C PRO A 252 19.95 34.40 0.53
N VAL A 253 19.37 35.46 -0.02
CA VAL A 253 20.05 36.68 -0.46
C VAL A 253 19.46 37.86 0.30
N VAL A 254 20.31 38.61 1.00
CA VAL A 254 19.86 39.77 1.77
C VAL A 254 19.74 40.97 0.85
N VAL A 255 18.52 41.47 0.68
CA VAL A 255 18.22 42.69 -0.06
C VAL A 255 18.18 43.85 0.92
N ARG A 256 19.08 44.82 0.74
CA ARG A 256 19.15 46.02 1.55
C ARG A 256 18.65 47.21 0.72
N PRO A 257 17.52 47.83 1.12
CA PRO A 257 17.03 48.98 0.39
C PRO A 257 17.93 50.21 0.60
N PRO A 258 17.84 51.24 -0.27
CA PRO A 258 18.63 52.47 -0.15
C PRO A 258 18.40 53.15 1.21
N LYS A 259 19.45 53.82 1.74
CA LYS A 259 19.37 54.54 3.01
C LYS A 259 18.30 55.65 3.04
N SER A 260 17.85 56.12 1.88
CA SER A 260 16.77 57.10 1.72
C SER A 260 15.37 56.49 1.81
N SER A 261 15.23 55.16 1.75
CA SER A 261 13.95 54.48 1.88
C SER A 261 13.64 54.13 3.34
N ARG A 262 12.36 54.06 3.69
CA ARG A 262 11.90 53.56 5.01
C ARG A 262 11.73 52.05 5.06
N GLU A 263 12.07 51.32 3.99
CA GLU A 263 11.92 49.87 3.93
C GLU A 263 12.98 49.17 4.78
N LEU A 264 12.61 48.03 5.37
CA LEU A 264 13.53 47.20 6.13
C LEU A 264 14.28 46.24 5.19
N PRO A 265 15.50 45.80 5.56
CA PRO A 265 16.15 44.73 4.84
C PRO A 265 15.29 43.46 4.82
N ARG A 266 15.30 42.71 3.73
CA ARG A 266 14.56 41.45 3.62
C ARG A 266 15.44 40.35 3.04
N VAL A 267 14.99 39.11 3.21
CA VAL A 267 15.65 37.93 2.63
C VAL A 267 14.85 37.48 1.41
N ASP A 268 15.45 37.64 0.24
CA ASP A 268 14.96 37.03 -1.00
C ASP A 268 15.68 35.68 -1.21
N PHE A 269 15.26 34.92 -2.22
CA PHE A 269 15.80 33.60 -2.49
C PHE A 269 16.18 33.40 -3.95
N GLU A 270 17.36 32.83 -4.15
CA GLU A 270 17.78 32.30 -5.45
C GLU A 270 17.68 30.78 -5.45
N ILE A 271 17.13 30.21 -6.52
CA ILE A 271 17.10 28.75 -6.71
C ILE A 271 18.44 28.33 -7.32
N PHE A 272 19.12 27.36 -6.70
CA PHE A 272 20.38 26.82 -7.22
C PHE A 272 20.46 25.29 -7.10
N GLU A 273 21.46 24.71 -7.77
CA GLU A 273 21.77 23.27 -7.75
C GLU A 273 23.02 22.97 -6.90
N PRO A 274 22.86 22.51 -5.65
CA PRO A 274 24.01 22.22 -4.78
C PRO A 274 24.73 20.93 -5.17
N LYS A 275 26.07 20.96 -5.21
CA LYS A 275 26.89 19.76 -5.47
C LYS A 275 27.00 18.86 -4.24
N SER A 276 26.93 19.44 -3.05
CA SER A 276 27.01 18.74 -1.77
C SER A 276 26.02 19.26 -0.72
N GLY A 277 25.79 18.47 0.33
CA GLY A 277 24.94 18.87 1.46
C GLY A 277 25.42 20.13 2.19
N LYS A 278 26.74 20.38 2.13
CA LYS A 278 27.41 21.48 2.84
C LYS A 278 27.18 22.85 2.20
N GLU A 279 26.75 22.89 0.94
CA GLU A 279 26.45 24.13 0.22
C GLU A 279 25.08 24.73 0.57
N VAL A 280 24.23 23.97 1.27
CA VAL A 280 22.89 24.43 1.65
C VAL A 280 22.90 24.83 3.13
N SER A 281 22.60 26.10 3.38
CA SER A 281 22.49 26.65 4.73
C SER A 281 21.48 25.89 5.57
N ALA A 282 21.71 25.86 6.88
CA ALA A 282 20.72 25.37 7.84
C ALA A 282 19.45 26.24 7.79
N GLY A 283 18.31 25.66 8.17
CA GLY A 283 17.08 26.42 8.37
C GLY A 283 17.22 27.44 9.50
N THR A 284 16.32 28.41 9.54
CA THR A 284 16.27 29.48 10.54
C THR A 284 15.59 29.04 11.85
N VAL A 285 14.93 27.88 11.84
CA VAL A 285 14.35 27.25 13.04
C VAL A 285 14.79 25.79 13.15
N SER A 286 15.16 25.36 14.36
CA SER A 286 15.38 23.96 14.71
C SER A 286 14.06 23.27 15.05
N ARG A 287 14.06 21.93 15.05
CA ARG A 287 12.90 21.11 15.44
C ARG A 287 12.70 21.13 16.94
#